data_AF-A0A5C6EPN4-F1
#
_entry.id   AF-A0A5C6EPN4-F1
#
_cell.length_a   1.000
_cell.length_b   1.000
_cell.length_c   1.000
_cell.angle_alpha   90.00
_cell.angle_beta   90.00
_cell.angle_gamma   90.00
#
_symmetry.space_group_name_H-M   'P 1'
#
loop_
_entity.id
_entity.type
_entity.pdbx_description
1 polymer ?
#
loop_
_entity_poly.entity_id
_entity_poly.type
_entity_poly.pdbx_seq_one_letter_code
_entity_poly.pdbx_strand_id
1 'polypeptide(L)'
;MTRKGWKNQEEQAEESGRTFKNRRHKHSAVESDINRLERHGLDRCMDKGLHAFKRYCALGVVAANLHKLGNVLQEKARKKHN
;
A
#
# COMPACT_ATOMS: atom_id res chain seq x y z
N MET A 1 -30.58 5.80 -3.91
CA MET A 1 -29.43 5.06 -3.32
C MET A 1 -29.12 3.87 -4.20
N THR A 2 -27.86 3.66 -4.59
CA THR A 2 -27.47 2.49 -5.40
C THR A 2 -27.39 1.24 -4.54
N ARG A 3 -27.53 0.07 -5.19
CA ARG A 3 -27.29 -1.22 -4.53
C ARG A 3 -25.83 -1.30 -4.11
N LYS A 4 -25.57 -1.94 -2.96
CA LYS A 4 -24.21 -2.16 -2.44
C LYS A 4 -23.33 -2.80 -3.53
N GLY A 5 -22.20 -2.17 -3.82
CA GLY A 5 -21.25 -2.61 -4.85
C GLY A 5 -21.53 -2.10 -6.27
N TRP A 6 -22.63 -1.36 -6.50
CA TRP A 6 -22.95 -0.75 -7.79
C TRP A 6 -22.67 0.74 -7.75
N LYS A 7 -21.99 1.23 -8.79
CA LYS A 7 -21.66 2.65 -8.90
C LYS A 7 -22.87 3.48 -9.28
N ASN A 8 -22.99 4.66 -8.68
CA ASN A 8 -23.95 5.67 -9.11
C ASN A 8 -23.36 6.52 -10.26
N GLN A 9 -24.18 7.37 -10.88
CA GLN A 9 -23.75 8.19 -12.02
C GLN A 9 -22.65 9.20 -11.64
N GLU A 10 -22.67 9.73 -10.43
CA GLU A 10 -21.68 10.69 -9.92
C GLU A 10 -20.32 10.01 -9.70
N GLU A 11 -20.31 8.82 -9.07
CA GLU A 11 -19.12 7.99 -8.89
C GLU A 11 -18.54 7.60 -10.26
N GLN A 12 -19.38 7.22 -11.22
CA GLN A 12 -18.91 6.86 -12.55
C GLN A 12 -18.28 8.06 -13.28
N ALA A 13 -18.85 9.26 -13.12
CA ALA A 13 -18.28 10.49 -13.63
C ALA A 13 -16.93 10.83 -12.95
N GLU A 14 -16.83 10.71 -11.62
CA GLU A 14 -15.58 10.90 -10.88
C GLU A 14 -14.49 9.92 -11.33
N GLU A 15 -14.82 8.63 -11.42
CA GLU A 15 -13.88 7.58 -11.81
C GLU A 15 -13.41 7.69 -13.27
N SER A 16 -14.22 8.31 -14.13
CA SER A 16 -13.88 8.57 -15.53
C SER A 16 -12.73 9.57 -15.66
N GLY A 17 -12.52 10.41 -14.65
CA GLY A 17 -11.51 11.45 -14.59
C GLY A 17 -10.08 10.92 -14.69
N ARG A 18 -9.23 11.65 -15.41
CA ARG A 18 -7.82 11.28 -15.63
C ARG A 18 -7.06 11.08 -14.32
N THR A 19 -7.30 11.95 -13.34
CA THR A 19 -6.65 11.89 -12.02
C THR A 19 -7.02 10.61 -11.28
N PHE A 20 -8.31 10.21 -11.32
CA PHE A 20 -8.77 8.99 -10.68
C PHE A 20 -8.12 7.75 -11.32
N LYS A 21 -8.14 7.65 -12.65
CA LYS A 21 -7.51 6.54 -13.39
C LYS A 21 -6.02 6.40 -13.05
N ASN A 22 -5.30 7.51 -13.05
CA ASN A 22 -3.87 7.53 -12.70
C ASN A 22 -3.61 7.05 -11.26
N ARG A 23 -4.45 7.46 -10.30
CA ARG A 23 -4.36 6.98 -8.90
C ARG A 23 -4.73 5.51 -8.79
N ARG A 24 -5.76 5.06 -9.51
CA ARG A 24 -6.20 3.66 -9.55
C ARG A 24 -5.12 2.73 -10.09
N HIS A 25 -4.37 3.13 -11.12
CA HIS A 25 -3.24 2.32 -11.59
C HIS A 25 -2.14 2.16 -10.53
N LYS A 26 -1.92 3.17 -9.67
CA LYS A 26 -0.96 3.09 -8.55
C LYS A 26 -1.51 2.31 -7.35
N HIS A 27 -2.83 2.17 -7.24
CA HIS A 27 -3.50 1.49 -6.13
C HIS A 27 -3.08 0.02 -5.99
N SER A 28 -2.84 -0.69 -7.10
CA SER A 28 -2.39 -2.09 -7.04
C SER A 28 -1.05 -2.25 -6.29
N ALA A 29 -0.14 -1.28 -6.44
CA ALA A 29 1.13 -1.29 -5.70
C ALA A 29 0.90 -1.03 -4.20
N VAL A 30 -0.03 -0.14 -3.85
CA VAL A 30 -0.40 0.14 -2.46
C VAL A 30 -0.98 -1.10 -1.78
N GLU A 31 -1.94 -1.78 -2.43
CA GLU A 31 -2.54 -3.01 -1.89
C GLU A 31 -1.50 -4.13 -1.73
N SER A 32 -0.56 -4.23 -2.67
CA SER A 32 0.53 -5.20 -2.58
C SER A 32 1.45 -4.91 -1.39
N ASP A 33 1.75 -3.63 -1.13
CA ASP A 33 2.54 -3.21 0.03
C ASP A 33 1.78 -3.44 1.36
N ILE A 34 0.45 -3.23 1.40
CA ILE A 34 -0.39 -3.52 2.57
C ILE A 34 -0.42 -5.03 2.85
N ASN A 35 -0.75 -5.86 1.85
CA ASN A 35 -0.75 -7.32 2.01
C ASN A 35 0.64 -7.84 2.42
N ARG A 36 1.72 -7.21 1.94
CA ARG A 36 3.07 -7.52 2.40
C ARG A 36 3.25 -7.24 3.89
N LEU A 37 2.78 -6.09 4.40
CA LEU A 37 2.84 -5.78 5.84
C LEU A 37 2.07 -6.81 6.68
N GLU A 38 0.87 -7.19 6.24
CA GLU A 38 0.06 -8.21 6.90
C GLU A 38 0.78 -9.56 6.94
N ARG A 39 1.34 -10.01 5.80
CA ARG A 39 2.13 -11.26 5.73
C ARG A 39 3.38 -11.25 6.59
N HIS A 40 3.95 -10.07 6.86
CA HIS A 40 5.07 -9.90 7.77
C HIS A 40 4.64 -9.72 9.24
N GLY A 41 3.38 -10.01 9.57
CA GLY A 41 2.90 -10.08 10.95
C GLY A 41 2.27 -8.79 11.46
N LEU A 42 2.02 -7.78 10.60
CA LEU A 42 1.30 -6.58 11.01
C LEU A 42 -0.21 -6.82 11.15
N ASP A 43 -0.71 -7.98 10.72
CA ASP A 43 -2.06 -8.47 11.04
C ASP A 43 -2.22 -8.79 12.55
N ARG A 44 -1.11 -8.89 13.28
CA ARG A 44 -1.06 -9.20 14.72
C ARG A 44 -0.26 -8.14 15.47
N CYS A 45 -0.98 -7.22 16.11
CA CYS A 45 -0.38 -6.28 17.06
C CYS A 45 -0.44 -6.88 18.46
N MET A 46 0.71 -7.32 18.99
CA MET A 46 0.79 -7.83 20.37
C MET A 46 0.73 -6.72 21.43
N ASP A 47 0.97 -5.48 21.00
CA ASP A 47 0.90 -4.28 21.83
C ASP A 47 -0.55 -3.86 22.11
N LYS A 48 -0.82 -3.44 23.35
CA LYS A 48 -2.14 -2.99 23.79
C LYS A 48 -2.27 -1.46 23.78
N GLY A 49 -3.44 -0.98 23.40
CA GLY A 49 -3.79 0.44 23.40
C GLY A 49 -3.35 1.19 22.14
N LEU A 50 -4.06 2.29 21.85
CA LEU A 50 -3.91 3.03 20.59
C LEU A 50 -2.50 3.58 20.36
N HIS A 51 -1.86 4.07 21.42
CA HIS A 51 -0.50 4.61 21.30
C HIS A 51 0.48 3.51 20.88
N ALA A 52 0.46 2.36 21.55
CA ALA A 52 1.39 1.28 21.26
C ALA A 52 1.11 0.68 19.88
N PHE A 53 -0.17 0.51 19.51
CA PHE A 53 -0.60 0.13 18.16
C PHE A 53 -0.01 1.06 17.08
N LYS A 54 -0.13 2.38 17.24
CA LYS A 54 0.42 3.35 16.28
C LYS A 54 1.94 3.19 16.12
N ARG A 55 2.68 2.99 17.22
CA ARG A 55 4.14 2.75 17.16
C ARG A 55 4.46 1.45 16.45
N TYR A 56 3.75 0.37 16.77
CA TYR A 56 3.95 -0.94 16.18
C TYR A 56 3.73 -0.91 14.65
N CYS A 57 2.63 -0.32 14.20
CA CYS A 57 2.36 -0.10 12.78
C CYS A 57 3.42 0.77 12.11
N ALA A 58 3.84 1.87 12.75
CA ALA A 58 4.88 2.74 12.21
C ALA A 58 6.20 1.97 12.00
N LEU A 59 6.60 1.12 12.96
CA LEU A 59 7.80 0.28 12.82
C LEU A 59 7.68 -0.71 11.65
N GLY A 60 6.52 -1.36 11.50
CA GLY A 60 6.26 -2.25 10.36
C GLY A 60 6.40 -1.54 9.01
N VAL A 61 5.84 -0.33 8.89
CA VAL A 61 5.96 0.50 7.68
C VAL A 61 7.41 0.89 7.40
N VAL A 62 8.17 1.30 8.43
CA VAL A 62 9.60 1.63 8.29
C VAL A 62 10.39 0.41 7.79
N ALA A 63 10.19 -0.76 8.39
CA ALA A 63 10.87 -1.99 7.98
C ALA A 63 10.55 -2.37 6.53
N ALA A 64 9.27 -2.28 6.12
CA ALA A 64 8.87 -2.55 4.74
C ALA A 64 9.52 -1.60 3.74
N ASN A 65 9.61 -0.31 4.08
CA ASN A 65 10.26 0.71 3.26
C ASN A 65 11.77 0.48 3.12
N LEU A 66 12.47 0.11 4.21
CA LEU A 66 13.89 -0.22 4.17
C LEU A 66 14.18 -1.40 3.25
N HIS A 67 13.36 -2.45 3.31
CA HIS A 67 13.49 -3.59 2.40
C HIS A 67 13.26 -3.19 0.93
N LYS A 68 12.27 -2.33 0.66
CA LYS A 68 11.99 -1.82 -0.69
C LYS A 68 13.17 -1.01 -1.24
N LEU A 69 13.79 -0.18 -0.39
CA LEU A 69 15.01 0.54 -0.73
C LEU A 69 16.16 -0.42 -1.06
N GLY A 70 16.33 -1.47 -0.25
CA GLY A 70 17.32 -2.53 -0.52
C GLY A 70 17.14 -3.16 -1.90
N ASN A 71 15.91 -3.51 -2.27
CA ASN A 71 15.61 -4.06 -3.61
C ASN A 71 16.00 -3.10 -4.73
N VAL A 72 15.66 -1.81 -4.60
CA VAL A 72 16.02 -0.77 -5.58
C VAL A 72 17.54 -0.65 -5.73
N LEU A 73 18.28 -0.71 -4.62
CA LEU A 73 19.75 -0.67 -4.65
C LEU A 73 20.34 -1.91 -5.36
N GLN A 74 19.80 -3.10 -5.08
CA GLN A 74 20.23 -4.34 -5.75
C GLN A 74 19.93 -4.31 -7.26
N GLU A 75 18.76 -3.82 -7.67
CA GLU A 75 18.41 -3.66 -9.08
C GLU A 75 19.36 -2.69 -9.79
N LYS A 76 19.68 -1.55 -9.16
CA LYS A 76 20.66 -0.60 -9.69
C LYS A 76 22.04 -1.22 -9.85
N ALA A 77 22.48 -2.02 -8.87
CA ALA A 77 23.74 -2.73 -8.95
C ALA A 77 23.76 -3.74 -10.11
N ARG A 78 22.71 -4.56 -10.27
CA ARG A 78 22.58 -5.53 -11.38
C ARG A 78 22.63 -4.86 -12.74
N LYS A 79 21.95 -3.72 -12.92
CA LYS A 79 21.96 -2.95 -14.18
C LYS A 79 23.30 -2.33 -14.52
N LYS A 80 24.18 -2.12 -13.54
CA LYS A 80 25.53 -1.56 -13.75
C LYS A 80 26.54 -2.64 -14.16
N HIS A 81 26.28 -3.89 -13.80
CA HIS A 81 27.16 -5.04 -14.11
C HIS A 81 26.80 -5.77 -15.41
N ASN A 82 25.65 -5.45 -16.01
CA ASN A 82 25.25 -5.86 -17.36
C ASN A 82 25.55 -4.74 -18.36
#